data_AF-A0A2A4UFF0-F1
#
_entry.id   AF-A0A2A4UFF0-F1
#
_cell.length_a   1.000
_cell.length_b   1.000
_cell.length_c   1.000
_cell.angle_alpha   90.00
_cell.angle_beta   90.00
_cell.angle_gamma   90.00
#
_symmetry.space_group_name_H-M   'P 1'
#
loop_
_entity.id
_entity.type
_entity.pdbx_description
1 polymer ?
#
loop_
_entity_poly.entity_id
_entity_poly.type
_entity_poly.pdbx_seq_one_letter_code
_entity_poly.pdbx_strand_id
1 'polypeptide(L)'
;MYDAVKLISSYKVDDPWFEKARQNLLKGSPYSASLVYWQLNQGKALSQAEVFRQELIFARQCVRSGEFEEGIRALIVEKDNNPTWALESFEAVNEASMAAFFEPPWGESAHPLKDL
;
A
#
# COMPACT_ATOMS: atom_id res chain seq x y z
N MET A 1 -4.26 -10.61 -1.57
CA MET A 1 -4.75 -9.39 -2.25
C MET A 1 -5.24 -9.69 -3.66
N TYR A 2 -4.43 -10.28 -4.53
CA TYR A 2 -4.79 -10.53 -5.93
C TYR A 2 -6.17 -11.18 -6.14
N ASP A 3 -6.48 -12.24 -5.40
CA ASP A 3 -7.79 -12.90 -5.49
C ASP A 3 -8.94 -12.00 -5.04
N ALA A 4 -8.73 -11.18 -4.01
CA ALA A 4 -9.72 -10.20 -3.56
C ALA A 4 -10.00 -9.15 -4.64
N VAL A 5 -8.96 -8.68 -5.33
CA VAL A 5 -9.10 -7.74 -6.45
C VAL A 5 -9.87 -8.39 -7.61
N LYS A 6 -9.56 -9.64 -7.97
CA LYS A 6 -10.30 -10.40 -8.99
C LYS A 6 -11.79 -10.51 -8.65
N LEU A 7 -12.10 -10.85 -7.40
CA LEU A 7 -13.48 -10.94 -6.92
C LEU A 7 -14.18 -9.58 -7.01
N ILE A 8 -13.58 -8.52 -6.47
CA ILE A 8 -14.13 -7.15 -6.52
C ILE A 8 -14.32 -6.68 -7.97
N SER A 9 -13.39 -7.01 -8.87
CA SER A 9 -13.43 -6.57 -10.28
C SER A 9 -14.52 -7.26 -11.09
N SER A 10 -14.84 -8.51 -10.76
CA SER A 10 -15.83 -9.32 -11.50
C SER A 10 -17.22 -9.31 -10.86
N TYR A 11 -17.34 -8.86 -9.60
CA TYR A 11 -18.60 -8.79 -8.89
C TYR A 11 -19.56 -7.80 -9.54
N LYS A 12 -20.78 -8.25 -9.84
CA LYS A 12 -21.82 -7.42 -10.47
C LYS A 12 -22.85 -7.01 -9.43
N VAL A 13 -22.97 -5.70 -9.22
CA VAL A 13 -23.97 -5.10 -8.34
C VAL A 13 -24.35 -3.73 -8.88
N ASP A 14 -25.63 -3.37 -8.78
CA ASP A 14 -26.12 -2.03 -9.11
C ASP A 14 -26.07 -1.15 -7.86
N ASP A 15 -24.85 -0.82 -7.45
CA ASP A 15 -24.57 0.06 -6.30
C ASP A 15 -23.51 1.09 -6.68
N PRO A 16 -23.87 2.39 -6.79
CA PRO A 16 -22.92 3.46 -7.10
C PRO A 16 -21.75 3.56 -6.11
N TRP A 17 -21.94 3.21 -4.84
CA TRP A 17 -20.86 3.23 -3.85
C TRP A 17 -19.83 2.13 -4.16
N PHE A 18 -20.30 0.92 -4.42
CA PHE A 18 -19.45 -0.21 -4.77
C PHE A 18 -18.69 0.05 -6.07
N GLU A 19 -19.38 0.56 -7.10
CA GLU A 19 -18.78 0.84 -8.40
C GLU A 19 -17.67 1.92 -8.28
N LYS A 20 -17.90 2.96 -7.47
CA LYS A 20 -16.87 3.96 -7.16
C LYS A 20 -15.67 3.36 -6.44
N ALA A 21 -15.90 2.49 -5.45
CA ALA A 21 -14.82 1.81 -4.72
C ALA A 21 -14.00 0.90 -5.64
N ARG A 22 -14.66 0.14 -6.52
CA ARG A 22 -14.02 -0.71 -7.54
C ARG A 22 -13.15 0.12 -8.49
N GLN A 23 -13.68 1.23 -9.01
CA GLN A 23 -12.92 2.12 -9.89
C GLN A 23 -11.70 2.73 -9.19
N ASN A 24 -11.85 3.16 -7.93
CA ASN A 24 -10.72 3.71 -7.16
C ASN A 24 -9.63 2.66 -6.91
N LEU A 25 -10.02 1.43 -6.57
CA LEU A 25 -9.07 0.32 -6.39
C LEU A 25 -8.30 0.02 -7.68
N LEU A 26 -9.00 -0.02 -8.82
CA LEU A 26 -8.39 -0.36 -10.12
C LEU A 26 -7.56 0.77 -10.75
N LYS A 27 -7.83 2.03 -10.41
CA LYS A 27 -7.02 3.18 -10.84
C LYS A 27 -5.83 3.45 -9.91
N GLY A 28 -5.89 2.99 -8.67
CA GLY A 28 -4.85 3.19 -7.67
C GLY A 28 -3.62 2.31 -7.92
N SER A 29 -2.57 2.59 -7.14
CA SER A 29 -1.32 1.83 -7.16
C SER A 29 -1.55 0.37 -6.71
N PRO A 30 -1.19 -0.64 -7.54
CA PRO A 30 -1.25 -2.04 -7.14
C PRO A 30 -0.37 -2.36 -5.92
N TYR A 31 0.79 -1.69 -5.81
CA TYR A 31 1.66 -1.80 -4.65
C TYR A 31 0.95 -1.31 -3.38
N SER A 32 0.40 -0.09 -3.41
CA SER A 32 -0.21 0.54 -2.24
C SER A 32 -1.37 -0.30 -1.69
N ALA A 33 -2.26 -0.75 -2.57
CA ALA A 33 -3.39 -1.57 -2.17
C ALA A 33 -2.96 -2.94 -1.61
N SER A 34 -1.91 -3.54 -2.17
CA SER A 34 -1.36 -4.82 -1.68
C SER A 34 -0.63 -4.69 -0.34
N LEU A 35 0.13 -3.60 -0.15
CA LEU A 35 0.83 -3.30 1.09
C LEU A 35 -0.15 -3.03 2.24
N VAL A 36 -1.20 -2.25 2.00
CA VAL A 36 -2.26 -2.02 2.99
C VAL A 36 -2.98 -3.33 3.35
N TYR A 37 -3.30 -4.16 2.35
CA TYR A 37 -3.89 -5.47 2.60
C TYR A 37 -3.00 -6.35 3.48
N TRP A 38 -1.69 -6.38 3.21
CA TRP A 38 -0.71 -7.12 4.01
C TRP A 38 -0.61 -6.56 5.43
N GLN A 39 -0.51 -5.23 5.57
CA GLN A 39 -0.41 -4.54 6.85
C GLN A 39 -1.63 -4.79 7.74
N LEU A 40 -2.84 -4.73 7.16
CA LEU A 40 -4.09 -5.03 7.88
C LEU A 40 -4.18 -6.49 8.31
N ASN A 41 -3.52 -7.41 7.61
CA ASN A 41 -3.50 -8.81 8.01
C ASN A 41 -2.50 -9.06 9.15
N GLN A 42 -1.30 -8.49 9.08
CA GLN A 42 -0.28 -8.64 10.11
C GLN A 42 -0.61 -7.86 11.39
N GLY A 43 -1.15 -6.64 11.24
CA GLY A 43 -1.47 -5.75 12.36
C GLY A 43 -2.49 -6.30 13.35
N LYS A 44 -3.27 -7.32 12.98
CA LYS A 44 -4.23 -7.98 13.89
C LYS A 44 -3.58 -8.61 15.12
N ALA A 45 -2.30 -8.99 15.01
CA ALA A 45 -1.54 -9.62 16.09
C ALA A 45 -0.69 -8.64 16.88
N LEU A 46 -0.69 -7.35 16.51
CA LEU A 46 0.20 -6.33 17.07
C LEU A 46 -0.50 -5.45 18.09
N SER A 47 0.23 -5.06 19.13
CA SER A 47 -0.12 -3.94 19.99
C SER A 47 -0.05 -2.62 19.23
N GLN A 48 -0.68 -1.58 19.77
CA GLN A 48 -0.63 -0.24 19.18
C GLN A 48 0.82 0.28 19.04
N ALA A 49 1.69 0.00 20.02
CA ALA A 49 3.10 0.39 19.95
C ALA A 49 3.84 -0.33 18.83
N GLU A 50 3.58 -1.62 18.62
CA GLU A 50 4.15 -2.39 17.50
C GLU A 50 3.63 -1.92 16.15
N VAL A 51 2.34 -1.57 16.04
CA VAL A 51 1.77 -0.96 14.82
C VAL A 51 2.52 0.32 14.47
N PHE A 52 2.73 1.24 15.42
CA PHE A 52 3.46 2.48 15.14
C PHE A 52 4.92 2.26 14.77
N ARG A 53 5.60 1.30 15.42
CA ARG A 53 6.97 0.91 15.05
C ARG A 53 7.04 0.43 13.60
N GLN A 54 6.12 -0.46 13.22
CA GLN A 54 6.03 -0.97 11.85
C GLN A 54 5.64 0.12 10.85
N GLU A 55 4.67 0.98 11.18
CA GLU A 55 4.21 2.08 10.32
C GLU A 55 5.31 3.10 10.04
N LEU A 56 6.20 3.37 10.99
CA LEU A 56 7.33 4.25 10.77
C LEU A 56 8.27 3.72 9.69
N ILE A 57 8.58 2.42 9.74
CA ILE A 57 9.41 1.75 8.73
C ILE A 57 8.69 1.80 7.38
N PHE A 58 7.42 1.41 7.37
CA PHE A 58 6.56 1.39 6.19
C PHE A 58 6.49 2.74 5.48
N ALA A 59 6.12 3.80 6.20
CA ALA A 59 6.00 5.14 5.66
C ALA A 59 7.31 5.63 5.03
N ARG A 60 8.44 5.33 5.68
CA ARG A 60 9.76 5.67 5.13
C ARG A 60 10.04 4.93 3.83
N GLN A 61 9.73 3.64 3.74
CA GLN A 61 9.95 2.86 2.52
C GLN A 61 9.02 3.31 1.39
N CYS A 62 7.76 3.66 1.68
CA CYS A 62 6.84 4.24 0.69
C CYS A 62 7.41 5.50 0.04
N VAL A 63 7.97 6.42 0.84
CA VAL A 63 8.61 7.64 0.32
C VAL A 63 9.82 7.33 -0.58
N ARG A 64 10.51 6.21 -0.36
CA ARG A 64 11.68 5.80 -1.16
C ARG A 64 11.32 4.97 -2.41
N SER A 65 10.11 4.44 -2.49
CA SER A 65 9.69 3.51 -3.54
C SER A 65 9.31 4.17 -4.88
N GLY A 66 9.18 5.50 -4.92
CA GLY A 66 8.70 6.25 -6.10
C GLY A 66 7.17 6.27 -6.25
N GLU A 67 6.46 5.25 -5.76
CA GLU A 67 4.98 5.17 -5.82
C GLU A 67 4.30 6.37 -5.15
N PHE A 68 4.82 6.78 -4.00
CA PHE A 68 4.29 7.93 -3.26
C PHE A 68 4.51 9.26 -4.00
N GLU A 69 5.71 9.43 -4.57
CA GLU A 69 6.06 10.60 -5.37
C GLU A 69 5.17 10.71 -6.61
N GLU A 70 4.95 9.59 -7.31
CA GLU A 70 4.11 9.56 -8.50
C GLU A 70 2.64 9.89 -8.19
N GLY A 71 2.12 9.38 -7.06
CA GLY A 71 0.79 9.76 -6.58
C GLY A 71 0.68 11.26 -6.30
N ILE A 72 1.70 11.87 -5.67
CA ILE A 72 1.76 13.32 -5.45
C ILE A 72 1.83 14.07 -6.78
N ARG A 73 2.67 13.63 -7.72
CA ARG A 73 2.81 14.24 -9.03
C ARG A 73 1.46 14.29 -9.74
N ALA A 74 0.80 13.14 -9.87
CA ALA A 74 -0.44 12.99 -10.63
C ALA A 74 -1.64 13.71 -10.00
N LEU A 75 -1.76 13.73 -8.67
CA LEU A 75 -2.95 14.29 -7.98
C LEU A 75 -2.78 15.73 -7.50
N ILE A 76 -1.56 16.14 -7.13
CA ILE A 76 -1.32 17.41 -6.42
C ILE A 76 -0.49 18.38 -7.28
N VAL A 77 0.62 17.91 -7.84
CA VAL A 77 1.57 18.78 -8.56
C VAL A 77 1.03 19.10 -9.96
N GLU A 78 0.98 18.08 -10.82
CA GLU A 78 0.56 18.21 -12.22
C GLU A 78 -0.96 18.11 -12.37
N LYS A 79 -1.63 17.41 -11.45
CA LYS A 79 -3.10 17.24 -11.41
C LYS A 79 -3.68 16.62 -12.69
N ASP A 80 -2.89 15.81 -13.39
CA ASP A 80 -3.31 15.12 -14.61
C ASP A 80 -4.25 13.93 -14.31
N ASN A 81 -4.34 13.48 -13.06
CA ASN A 81 -5.05 12.26 -12.65
C ASN A 81 -4.62 11.01 -13.46
N ASN A 82 -3.38 10.98 -13.94
CA ASN A 82 -2.84 9.91 -14.76
C ASN A 82 -1.49 9.40 -14.20
N PRO A 83 -1.51 8.72 -13.05
CA PRO A 83 -0.31 8.16 -12.46
C PRO A 83 0.26 6.99 -13.28
N THR A 84 1.57 6.93 -13.41
CA THR A 84 2.34 5.85 -14.02
C THR A 84 2.96 5.00 -12.92
N TRP A 85 2.17 4.06 -12.38
CA TRP A 85 2.60 3.18 -11.31
C TRP A 85 3.75 2.25 -11.74
N ALA A 86 4.65 1.94 -10.81
CA ALA A 86 5.80 1.07 -11.04
C ALA A 86 5.40 -0.39 -11.34
N LEU A 87 4.20 -0.81 -10.91
CA LEU A 87 3.60 -2.08 -11.31
C LEU A 87 2.43 -1.85 -12.25
N GLU A 88 2.44 -2.57 -13.37
CA GLU A 88 1.39 -2.51 -14.38
C GLU A 88 0.11 -3.25 -13.95
N SER A 89 0.20 -4.16 -12.96
CA SER A 89 -0.93 -4.99 -12.53
C SER A 89 -0.73 -5.58 -11.13
N PHE A 90 -1.84 -6.07 -10.54
CA PHE A 90 -1.82 -6.76 -9.24
C PHE A 90 -1.14 -8.14 -9.33
N GLU A 91 -1.11 -8.75 -10.51
CA GLU A 91 -0.39 -9.99 -10.83
C GLU A 91 1.12 -9.85 -10.64
N ALA A 92 1.66 -8.65 -10.92
CA ALA A 92 3.09 -8.39 -10.86
C ALA A 92 3.59 -8.15 -9.43
N VAL A 93 2.71 -8.14 -8.43
CA VAL A 93 3.07 -7.93 -7.02
C VAL A 93 3.76 -9.19 -6.48
N ASN A 94 5.04 -9.04 -6.11
CA ASN A 94 5.84 -10.09 -5.49
C ASN A 94 5.91 -9.92 -3.97
N GLU A 95 5.63 -10.97 -3.21
CA GLU A 95 5.72 -10.98 -1.75
C GLU A 95 7.12 -10.62 -1.25
N ALA A 96 8.18 -11.09 -1.92
CA ALA A 96 9.54 -10.76 -1.52
C ALA A 96 9.83 -9.25 -1.70
N SER A 97 9.29 -8.63 -2.75
CA SER A 97 9.42 -7.19 -2.96
C SER A 97 8.61 -6.38 -1.96
N MET A 98 7.46 -6.90 -1.50
CA MET A 98 6.68 -6.27 -0.44
C MET A 98 7.36 -6.36 0.93
N ALA A 99 8.07 -7.44 1.23
CA ALA A 99 8.79 -7.60 2.50
C ALA A 99 9.78 -6.46 2.76
N ALA A 100 10.42 -5.94 1.70
CA ALA A 100 11.35 -4.81 1.78
C ALA A 100 10.71 -3.52 2.34
N PHE A 101 9.38 -3.35 2.25
CA PHE A 101 8.67 -2.20 2.85
C PHE A 101 8.60 -2.27 4.38
N PHE A 102 8.90 -3.42 4.96
CA PHE A 102 8.88 -3.65 6.41
C PHE A 102 10.27 -3.91 6.99
N GLU A 103 11.31 -3.84 6.16
CA GLU A 103 12.69 -3.95 6.61
C GLU A 103 13.15 -2.65 7.30
N PRO A 104 13.55 -2.72 8.58
CA PRO A 104 14.02 -1.56 9.30
C PRO A 104 15.35 -1.06 8.70
N PRO A 105 15.53 0.25 8.47
CA PRO A 105 16.79 0.80 7.99
C PRO A 105 17.85 0.95 9.10
N TRP A 106 17.53 0.50 10.32
CA TRP A 106 18.33 0.59 11.53
C TRP A 106 18.31 -0.78 12.24
N GLY A 107 19.30 -1.04 13.09
CA GLY A 107 19.25 -2.19 14.00
C GLY A 107 18.10 -2.05 15.00
N GLU A 108 17.58 -3.16 15.53
CA GLU A 108 16.42 -3.15 16.46
C GLU A 108 16.60 -2.21 17.66
N SER A 109 17.81 -2.17 18.24
CA SER A 109 18.15 -1.31 19.38
C SER A 109 18.22 0.19 19.05
N ALA A 110 18.20 0.54 17.75
CA ALA A 110 18.24 1.90 17.23
C ALA A 110 16.87 2.36 16.68
N HIS A 111 15.79 1.61 16.90
CA HIS A 111 14.46 2.02 16.47
C HIS A 111 14.05 3.36 17.15
N PRO A 112 13.64 4.41 16.40
CA PRO A 112 13.29 5.72 16.97
C PRO A 112 12.16 5.66 18.02
N LEU A 113 11.26 4.69 17.85
CA LEU A 113 10.15 4.39 18.76
C LEU A 113 10.43 3.16 19.66
N LYS A 114 11.69 2.84 19.98
CA LYS A 114 12.01 1.69 20.82
C LYS A 114 11.36 1.77 22.22
N ASP A 115 11.25 2.98 22.77
CA ASP A 115 10.74 3.23 24.12
C ASP A 115 9.22 3.52 24.15
N LEU A 116 8.50 3.29 23.03
CA LEU A 116 7.05 3.49 22.90
C LEU A 116 6.22 2.43 23.63
#